data_AF-A0A522YD62-F1
#
_entry.id   AF-A0A522YD62-F1
#
_cell.length_a   1.000
_cell.length_b   1.000
_cell.length_c   1.000
_cell.angle_alpha   90.00
_cell.angle_beta   90.00
_cell.angle_gamma   90.00
#
_symmetry.space_group_name_H-M   'P 1'
#
loop_
_entity.id
_entity.type
_entity.pdbx_description
1 polymer ?
#
loop_
_entity_poly.entity_id
_entity_poly.type
_entity_poly.pdbx_seq_one_letter_code
_entity_poly.pdbx_strand_id
1 'polypeptide(L)'
;LFQEAVIHLWEDFNAGKLDDKTDSYILQGCYFYLKNYLRKAGTNKVLISLDGVVQNEEHGLDGFAFLSDPKAEDYPDRLNNKMLVDTIMNNGLTGREKEILSFFKDGLTTREIGKKIGVSHVRVVKLMQGIREKCKKHLDH
;
A
#
# COMPACT_ATOMS: atom_id res chain seq x y z
N LEU A 1 -17.48 24.08 -14.36
CA LEU A 1 -18.77 24.47 -13.73
C LEU A 1 -19.81 24.88 -14.75
N PHE A 2 -19.55 25.88 -15.59
CA PHE A 2 -20.52 26.27 -16.63
C PHE A 2 -20.90 25.11 -17.56
N GLN A 3 -19.90 24.35 -18.04
CA GLN A 3 -20.12 23.15 -18.86
C GLN A 3 -21.04 22.13 -18.17
N GLU A 4 -20.80 21.81 -16.89
CA GLU A 4 -21.64 20.91 -16.10
C GLU A 4 -23.08 21.41 -15.94
N ALA A 5 -23.27 22.73 -15.77
CA ALA A 5 -24.60 23.32 -15.70
C ALA A 5 -25.37 23.15 -17.02
N VAL A 6 -24.68 23.37 -18.15
CA VAL A 6 -25.27 23.20 -19.49
C VAL A 6 -25.62 21.74 -19.75
N ILE A 7 -24.75 20.80 -19.37
CA ILE A 7 -25.02 19.36 -19.50
C ILE A 7 -26.25 18.98 -18.68
N HIS A 8 -26.33 19.40 -17.42
CA HIS A 8 -27.51 19.16 -16.57
C HIS A 8 -28.80 19.72 -17.16
N LEU A 9 -28.76 20.96 -17.67
CA LEU A 9 -29.92 21.59 -18.31
C LEU A 9 -30.35 20.84 -19.56
N TRP A 10 -29.39 20.39 -20.37
CA TRP A 10 -29.66 19.60 -21.57
C TRP A 10 -30.33 18.27 -21.24
N GLU A 11 -29.89 17.60 -20.18
CA GLU A 11 -30.49 16.35 -19.69
C GLU A 11 -31.93 16.56 -19.21
N ASP A 12 -32.19 17.59 -18.40
CA ASP A 12 -33.53 17.88 -17.90
C ASP A 12 -34.49 18.37 -18.99
N PHE A 13 -33.98 19.09 -19.99
CA PHE A 13 -34.73 19.48 -21.18
C PHE A 13 -35.16 18.26 -21.99
N ASN A 14 -34.24 17.34 -22.30
CA ASN A 14 -34.57 16.12 -23.04
C ASN A 14 -35.53 15.19 -22.27
N ALA A 15 -35.56 15.29 -20.95
CA ALA A 15 -36.49 14.56 -20.09
C ALA A 15 -37.87 15.24 -19.96
N GLY A 16 -38.10 16.40 -20.59
CA GLY A 16 -39.36 17.14 -20.53
C GLY A 16 -39.66 17.72 -19.14
N LYS A 17 -38.66 17.86 -18.27
CA LYS A 17 -38.87 18.32 -16.87
C LYS A 17 -38.94 19.84 -16.72
N LEU A 18 -38.68 20.58 -17.80
CA LEU A 18 -38.54 22.04 -17.79
C LEU A 18 -39.79 22.76 -18.33
N ASP A 19 -40.72 22.05 -18.98
CA ASP A 19 -41.84 22.65 -19.72
C ASP A 19 -42.81 23.48 -18.86
N ASP A 20 -42.90 23.19 -17.55
CA ASP A 20 -43.77 23.87 -16.60
C ASP A 20 -43.01 24.67 -15.54
N LYS A 21 -41.70 24.89 -15.74
CA LYS A 21 -40.82 25.52 -14.74
C LYS A 21 -40.49 26.96 -15.10
N THR A 22 -40.44 27.81 -14.07
CA THR A 22 -39.98 29.19 -14.22
C THR A 22 -38.46 29.26 -14.23
N ASP A 23 -37.90 30.30 -14.85
CA ASP A 23 -36.45 30.54 -14.88
C ASP A 23 -35.82 30.50 -13.48
N SER A 24 -36.51 31.06 -12.47
CA SER A 24 -36.06 31.01 -11.07
C SER A 24 -35.94 29.58 -10.55
N TYR A 25 -36.89 28.69 -10.88
CA TYR A 25 -36.84 27.28 -10.49
C TYR A 25 -35.69 26.55 -11.19
N ILE A 26 -35.48 26.82 -12.48
CA ILE A 26 -34.42 26.22 -13.29
C ILE A 26 -33.03 26.64 -12.77
N LEU A 27 -32.85 27.93 -12.47
CA LEU A 27 -31.62 28.47 -11.87
C LEU A 27 -31.34 27.86 -10.50
N GLN A 28 -32.38 27.69 -9.69
CA GLN A 28 -32.26 27.09 -8.37
C GLN A 28 -31.88 25.60 -8.47
N GLY A 29 -32.42 24.87 -9.44
CA GLY A 29 -32.03 23.49 -9.75
C GLY A 29 -30.55 23.39 -10.15
N CYS A 30 -30.10 24.25 -11.08
CA CYS A 30 -28.70 24.32 -11.48
C CYS A 30 -27.77 24.63 -10.32
N TYR A 31 -28.16 25.57 -9.44
CA TYR A 31 -27.39 25.91 -8.25
C TYR A 31 -27.19 24.69 -7.33
N PHE A 32 -28.27 23.95 -7.04
CA PHE A 32 -28.16 22.76 -6.19
C PHE A 32 -27.37 21.63 -6.84
N TYR A 33 -27.54 21.42 -8.14
CA TYR A 33 -26.76 20.46 -8.90
C TYR A 33 -25.26 20.76 -8.83
N LEU A 34 -24.86 22.00 -9.16
CA LEU A 34 -23.45 22.43 -9.14
C LEU A 34 -22.85 22.36 -7.74
N LYS A 35 -23.63 22.70 -6.71
CA LYS A 35 -23.20 22.57 -5.31
C LYS A 35 -22.89 21.12 -4.95
N ASN A 36 -23.72 20.17 -5.39
CA ASN A 36 -23.47 18.74 -5.17
C ASN A 36 -22.32 18.21 -6.04
N TYR A 37 -22.19 18.68 -7.27
CA TYR A 37 -21.07 18.37 -8.15
C TYR A 37 -19.74 18.77 -7.51
N LEU A 38 -19.64 20.01 -7.01
CA LEU A 38 -18.46 20.51 -6.31
C LEU A 38 -18.15 19.72 -5.03
N ARG A 39 -19.18 19.34 -4.26
CA ARG A 39 -19.00 18.49 -3.09
C ARG A 39 -18.40 17.13 -3.45
N LYS A 40 -18.85 16.51 -4.55
CA LYS A 40 -18.33 15.22 -5.04
C LYS A 40 -16.95 15.34 -5.68
N ALA A 41 -16.66 16.45 -6.35
CA ALA A 41 -15.37 16.71 -6.97
C ALA A 41 -14.30 17.07 -5.91
N GLY A 42 -14.69 17.80 -4.87
CA GLY A 42 -13.82 18.26 -3.76
C GLY A 42 -13.47 17.19 -2.72
N THR A 43 -14.05 15.99 -2.78
CA THR A 43 -13.61 14.85 -1.97
C THR A 43 -12.29 14.24 -2.45
N ASN A 44 -11.73 14.72 -3.56
CA ASN A 44 -10.37 14.38 -3.93
C ASN A 44 -9.42 15.09 -2.97
N LYS A 45 -8.79 14.26 -2.12
CA LYS A 45 -7.59 14.48 -1.30
C LYS A 45 -6.97 15.86 -1.53
N VAL A 46 -6.81 16.65 -0.48
CA VAL A 46 -6.06 17.91 -0.52
C VAL A 46 -4.68 17.62 -1.10
N LEU A 47 -4.52 17.94 -2.38
CA LEU A 47 -3.25 17.83 -3.09
C LEU A 47 -2.48 19.10 -2.77
N ILE A 48 -1.43 18.94 -1.96
CA ILE A 48 -0.51 20.03 -1.68
C ILE A 48 0.41 20.16 -2.89
N SER A 49 0.51 21.37 -3.43
CA SER A 49 1.47 21.66 -4.50
C SER A 49 2.89 21.56 -3.92
N LEU A 50 3.71 20.67 -4.48
CA LEU A 50 5.11 20.53 -4.10
C LEU A 50 5.88 21.85 -4.32
N ASP A 51 5.56 22.58 -5.38
CA ASP A 51 6.21 23.86 -5.70
C ASP A 51 5.93 24.95 -4.65
N GLY A 52 4.78 24.89 -3.98
CA GLY A 52 4.41 25.84 -2.92
C GLY A 52 5.16 25.59 -1.60
N VAL A 53 5.66 24.37 -1.39
CA VAL A 53 6.45 24.01 -0.19
C VAL A 53 7.87 24.55 -0.33
N VAL A 54 8.45 24.52 -1.53
CA VAL A 54 9.83 24.98 -1.80
C VAL A 54 10.02 26.49 -1.59
N GLN A 55 8.98 27.29 -1.84
CA GLN A 55 9.10 28.75 -1.85
C GLN A 55 8.95 29.43 -0.48
N ASN A 56 8.46 28.71 0.54
CA ASN A 56 8.17 29.29 1.86
C ASN A 56 9.26 29.06 2.92
N GLU A 57 10.34 28.36 2.58
CA GLU A 57 11.45 28.13 3.51
C GLU A 57 12.61 29.09 3.19
N GLU A 58 12.84 30.07 4.08
CA GLU A 58 14.11 30.85 4.13
C GLU A 58 15.35 29.95 4.39
N HIS A 59 15.14 28.65 4.60
CA HIS A 59 16.16 27.62 4.70
C HIS A 59 15.91 26.58 3.61
N GLY A 60 16.51 26.83 2.44
CA GLY A 60 16.41 25.94 1.30
C GLY A 60 16.74 24.48 1.66
N LEU A 61 15.97 23.58 1.05
CA LEU A 61 16.17 22.12 0.96
C LEU A 61 15.66 21.25 2.13
N ASP A 62 15.15 21.80 3.24
CA ASP A 62 14.71 20.95 4.37
C ASP A 62 13.32 20.31 4.13
N GLY A 63 12.41 20.99 3.44
CA GLY A 63 11.07 20.48 3.12
C GLY A 63 11.04 19.21 2.24
N PHE A 64 12.10 18.93 1.47
CA PHE A 64 12.23 17.70 0.67
C PHE A 64 12.84 16.53 1.42
N ALA A 65 13.58 16.77 2.51
CA ALA A 65 14.16 15.70 3.33
C ALA A 65 13.06 14.80 3.95
N PHE A 66 11.87 15.37 4.18
CA PHE A 66 10.68 14.65 4.64
C PHE A 66 10.01 13.76 3.58
N LEU A 67 10.35 13.89 2.29
CA LEU A 67 9.80 13.06 1.20
C LEU A 67 10.65 11.81 0.92
N SER A 68 11.48 11.39 1.88
CA SER A 68 12.27 10.17 1.79
C SER A 68 11.35 8.97 1.47
N ASP A 69 11.73 8.18 0.47
CA ASP A 69 10.97 6.99 0.09
C ASP A 69 10.98 5.99 1.26
N PRO A 70 9.83 5.68 1.88
CA PRO A 70 9.77 4.72 2.98
C PRO A 70 10.13 3.30 2.53
N LYS A 71 10.28 3.05 1.22
CA LYS A 71 10.77 1.79 0.63
C LYS A 71 12.23 1.83 0.19
N ALA A 72 12.92 2.97 0.33
CA ALA A 72 14.36 3.00 0.16
C ALA A 72 14.97 2.17 1.31
N GLU A 73 15.33 0.92 1.01
CA GLU A 73 16.08 0.09 1.94
C GLU A 73 17.40 0.76 2.27
N ASP A 74 17.65 1.00 3.55
CA ASP A 74 18.93 1.54 4.01
C ASP A 74 20.05 0.52 3.67
N TYR A 75 21.11 1.00 3.04
CA TYR A 75 22.19 0.14 2.54
C TYR A 75 22.90 -0.65 3.66
N PRO A 76 23.18 -0.06 4.84
CA PRO A 76 23.69 -0.77 6.02
C PRO A 76 22.73 -1.86 6.51
N ASP A 77 21.42 -1.60 6.54
CA ASP A 77 20.43 -2.59 6.96
C ASP A 77 20.39 -3.79 6.01
N ARG A 78 20.46 -3.54 4.70
CA ARG A 78 20.55 -4.63 3.70
C ARG A 78 21.80 -5.47 3.88
N LEU A 79 22.95 -4.83 4.14
CA LEU A 79 24.20 -5.54 4.39
C LEU A 79 24.12 -6.37 5.68
N ASN A 80 23.59 -5.78 6.76
CA ASN A 80 23.44 -6.45 8.05
C ASN A 80 22.51 -7.66 7.94
N ASN A 81 21.35 -7.50 7.27
CA ASN A 81 20.41 -8.59 7.01
C ASN A 81 21.06 -9.72 6.20
N LYS A 82 21.89 -9.40 5.21
CA LYS A 82 22.61 -10.41 4.42
C LYS A 82 23.62 -11.17 5.30
N MET A 83 24.42 -10.46 6.10
CA MET A 83 25.38 -11.07 7.02
C MET A 83 24.70 -11.96 8.07
N LEU A 84 23.55 -11.53 8.60
CA LEU A 84 22.74 -12.30 9.53
C LEU A 84 22.25 -13.61 8.90
N VAL A 85 21.68 -13.53 7.69
CA VAL A 85 21.20 -14.70 6.94
C VAL A 85 22.34 -15.67 6.68
N ASP A 86 23.50 -15.19 6.25
CA ASP A 86 24.68 -16.03 6.00
C ASP A 86 25.17 -16.71 7.28
N THR A 87 25.13 -16.01 8.42
CA THR A 87 25.52 -16.57 9.72
C THR A 87 24.57 -17.68 10.16
N ILE A 88 23.27 -17.46 10.07
CA ILE A 88 22.24 -18.45 10.42
C ILE A 88 22.33 -19.67 9.48
N MET A 89 22.51 -19.42 8.18
CA MET A 89 22.64 -20.48 7.19
C MET A 89 23.90 -21.30 7.35
N ASN A 90 25.03 -20.74 7.79
CA ASN A 90 26.28 -21.49 7.91
C ASN A 90 26.44 -22.18 9.27
N ASN A 91 26.03 -21.54 10.37
CA ASN A 91 26.32 -22.00 11.73
C ASN A 91 25.09 -22.29 12.60
N GLY A 92 23.88 -21.88 12.17
CA GLY A 92 22.66 -21.97 12.98
C GLY A 92 21.74 -23.16 12.67
N LEU A 93 21.85 -23.75 11.47
CA LEU A 93 20.90 -24.76 10.97
C LEU A 93 21.57 -26.02 10.42
N THR A 94 20.97 -27.17 10.68
CA THR A 94 21.36 -28.45 10.07
C THR A 94 20.95 -28.52 8.60
N GLY A 95 21.58 -29.38 7.80
CA GLY A 95 21.25 -29.52 6.36
C GLY A 95 19.77 -29.78 6.10
N ARG A 96 19.14 -30.62 6.94
CA ARG A 96 17.70 -30.92 6.85
C ARG A 96 16.81 -29.72 7.19
N GLU A 97 17.25 -28.85 8.10
CA GLU A 97 16.53 -27.61 8.44
C GLU A 97 16.66 -26.56 7.33
N LYS A 98 17.83 -26.48 6.67
CA LYS A 98 18.03 -25.61 5.50
C LYS A 98 17.12 -26.00 4.33
N GLU A 99 16.99 -27.30 4.06
CA GLU A 99 16.07 -27.82 3.03
C GLU A 99 14.62 -27.44 3.34
N ILE A 100 14.17 -27.64 4.59
CA ILE A 100 12.82 -27.25 5.02
C ILE A 100 12.60 -25.75 4.82
N LEU A 101 13.57 -24.92 5.22
CA LEU A 101 13.49 -23.47 5.04
C LEU A 101 13.44 -23.06 3.56
N SER A 102 14.17 -23.76 2.68
CA SER A 102 14.13 -23.53 1.24
C SER A 102 12.76 -23.84 0.64
N PHE A 103 12.10 -24.93 1.07
CA PHE A 103 10.75 -25.24 0.61
C PHE A 103 9.72 -24.21 1.09
N PHE A 104 9.89 -23.65 2.29
CA PHE A 104 9.05 -22.54 2.74
C PHE A 104 9.30 -21.26 1.94
N LYS A 105 10.56 -20.98 1.57
CA LYS A 105 10.90 -19.86 0.68
C LYS A 105 10.22 -20.00 -0.68
N ASP A 106 10.11 -21.22 -1.19
CA ASP A 106 9.42 -21.55 -2.45
C ASP A 106 7.89 -21.54 -2.32
N GLY A 107 7.34 -21.24 -1.13
CA GLY A 107 5.90 -21.11 -0.90
C GLY A 107 5.15 -22.43 -0.68
N LEU A 108 5.84 -23.55 -0.44
CA LEU A 108 5.18 -24.83 -0.19
C LEU A 108 4.45 -24.85 1.15
N THR A 109 3.30 -25.52 1.18
CA THR A 109 2.54 -25.76 2.40
C THR A 109 3.19 -26.85 3.27
N THR A 110 2.91 -26.83 4.58
CA THR A 110 3.41 -27.85 5.52
C THR A 110 3.04 -29.28 5.13
N ARG A 111 1.91 -29.47 4.44
CA ARG A 111 1.46 -30.77 3.92
C ARG A 111 2.30 -31.23 2.74
N GLU A 112 2.65 -30.33 1.82
CA GLU A 112 3.49 -30.64 0.66
C GLU A 112 4.93 -30.91 1.07
N ILE A 113 5.47 -30.11 2.00
CA ILE A 113 6.80 -30.33 2.59
C ILE A 113 6.84 -31.70 3.29
N GLY A 114 5.80 -32.04 4.05
CA GLY A 114 5.70 -33.35 4.71
C GLY A 114 5.74 -34.51 3.72
N LYS A 115 5.01 -34.40 2.60
CA LYS A 115 5.04 -35.40 1.52
C LYS A 115 6.43 -35.51 0.87
N LYS A 116 7.12 -34.40 0.62
CA LYS A 116 8.47 -34.39 0.01
C LYS A 116 9.54 -35.00 0.92
N ILE A 117 9.46 -34.76 2.23
CA ILE A 117 10.49 -35.17 3.20
C ILE A 117 10.16 -36.52 3.86
N GLY A 118 8.98 -37.10 3.57
CA GLY A 118 8.53 -38.37 4.14
C GLY A 118 8.14 -38.26 5.62
N VAL A 119 7.60 -37.12 6.05
CA VAL A 119 7.20 -36.87 7.44
C VAL A 119 5.77 -36.33 7.52
N SER A 120 5.09 -36.56 8.64
CA SER A 120 3.76 -35.97 8.88
C SER A 120 3.82 -34.43 8.92
N HIS A 121 2.79 -33.75 8.43
CA HIS A 121 2.69 -32.28 8.46
C HIS A 121 2.86 -31.71 9.88
N VAL A 122 2.38 -32.41 10.92
CA VAL A 122 2.56 -32.01 12.33
C VAL A 122 4.04 -32.02 12.72
N ARG A 123 4.82 -32.96 12.16
CA ARG A 123 6.28 -33.02 12.38
C ARG A 123 6.99 -31.86 11.69
N VAL A 124 6.55 -31.45 10.50
CA VAL A 124 7.08 -30.25 9.82
C VAL A 124 6.84 -29.00 10.66
N VAL A 125 5.66 -28.86 11.26
CA VAL A 125 5.36 -27.73 12.17
C VAL A 125 6.32 -27.70 13.36
N LYS A 126 6.57 -28.84 14.01
CA LYS A 126 7.54 -28.92 15.12
C LYS A 126 8.97 -28.59 14.69
N LEU A 127 9.40 -29.05 13.51
CA LEU A 127 10.71 -28.72 12.96
C LEU A 127 10.83 -27.22 12.66
N MET A 128 9.79 -26.61 12.09
CA MET A 128 9.75 -25.17 11.83
C MET A 128 9.82 -24.35 13.13
N GLN A 129 9.18 -24.84 14.21
CA GLN A 129 9.29 -24.20 15.52
C GLN A 129 10.72 -24.25 16.06
N GLY A 130 11.41 -25.40 15.95
CA GLY A 130 12.82 -25.50 16.32
C GLY A 130 13.74 -24.60 15.48
N ILE A 131 13.47 -24.47 14.17
CA ILE A 131 14.18 -23.54 13.28
C ILE A 131 14.01 -22.10 13.78
N ARG A 132 12.77 -21.69 14.11
CA ARG A 132 12.48 -20.35 14.64
C ARG A 132 13.21 -20.07 15.95
N GLU A 133 13.24 -21.03 16.87
CA GLU A 133 13.95 -20.90 18.15
C GLU A 133 15.46 -20.73 17.94
N LYS A 134 16.05 -21.47 17.00
CA LYS A 134 17.48 -21.31 16.63
C LYS A 134 17.76 -19.97 15.98
N CYS A 135 16.93 -19.54 15.04
CA CYS A 135 17.08 -18.23 14.39
C CYS A 135 16.96 -17.08 15.39
N LYS A 136 16.05 -17.19 16.37
CA LYS A 136 15.86 -16.17 17.41
C LYS A 136 17.11 -15.92 18.24
N LYS A 137 17.88 -16.96 18.56
CA LYS A 137 19.16 -16.82 19.31
C LYS A 137 20.21 -15.99 18.59
N HIS A 138 20.12 -15.89 17.25
CA HIS A 138 21.03 -15.08 16.44
C HIS A 138 20.52 -13.66 16.21
N LEU A 139 19.27 -13.35 16.58
CA LEU A 139 18.67 -12.01 16.51
C LEU A 139 18.81 -11.22 17.82
N ASP A 140 18.98 -11.91 18.96
CA ASP A 140 19.05 -11.32 20.30
C ASP A 140 20.50 -10.93 20.72
N HIS A 141 21.47 -10.93 19.78
CA HIS A 141 22.87 -10.52 19.97
C HIS A 141 23.24 -9.41 18.99
#